data_AF-A0A6V7JWY6-F1
#
_entry.id   AF-A0A6V7JWY6-F1
#
_cell.length_a   1.000
_cell.length_b   1.000
_cell.length_c   1.000
_cell.angle_alpha   90.00
_cell.angle_beta   90.00
_cell.angle_gamma   90.00
#
_symmetry.space_group_name_H-M   'P 1'
#
loop_
_entity.id
_entity.type
_entity.pdbx_description
1 polymer ?
#
loop_
_entity_poly.entity_id
_entity_poly.type
_entity_poly.pdbx_seq_one_letter_code
_entity_poly.pdbx_strand_id
1 'polypeptide(L)' 'STEIGGMCFRPKWTGKPVSCGFPATDIQIKIVDLNDGKILGCNEEGAIWVKSPYSTRYYYNSSEEALNEE' A
#
# COMPACT_ATOMS: atom_id res chain seq x y z
N SER A 1 5.19 -5.63 1.32
CA SER A 1 6.66 -5.64 1.33
C SER A 1 7.14 -5.57 2.78
N THR A 2 8.44 -5.60 3.04
CA THR A 2 8.96 -5.47 4.41
C THR A 2 8.69 -4.08 4.99
N GLU A 3 8.60 -3.08 4.13
CA GLU A 3 8.48 -1.67 4.50
C GLU A 3 7.09 -1.23 4.93
N ILE A 4 6.11 -2.12 4.86
CA ILE A 4 4.73 -1.86 5.32
C ILE A 4 4.38 -2.63 6.59
N GLY A 5 5.37 -3.28 7.21
CA GLY A 5 5.21 -4.03 8.46
C GLY A 5 4.54 -5.40 8.30
N GLY A 6 4.62 -6.03 7.13
CA GLY A 6 4.10 -7.38 6.88
C GLY A 6 2.96 -7.42 5.85
N MET A 7 1.87 -8.12 6.18
CA MET A 7 0.73 -8.32 5.27
C MET A 7 -0.23 -7.12 5.30
N CYS A 8 -0.33 -6.40 4.18
CA CYS A 8 -1.31 -5.32 4.00
C CYS A 8 -2.66 -5.78 3.45
N PHE A 9 -2.72 -6.95 2.80
CA PHE A 9 -3.96 -7.56 2.31
C PHE A 9 -4.27 -8.84 3.09
N ARG A 10 -5.55 -9.02 3.42
CA ARG A 10 -6.10 -10.21 4.08
C ARG A 10 -7.04 -10.93 3.10
N PRO A 11 -6.67 -12.12 2.58
CA PRO A 11 -7.59 -12.93 1.82
C PRO A 11 -8.70 -13.45 2.73
N LYS A 12 -9.91 -13.59 2.17
CA LYS A 12 -11.04 -14.25 2.82
C LYS A 12 -11.24 -15.62 2.17
N TRP A 13 -11.66 -16.60 2.96
CA TRP A 13 -12.04 -17.94 2.46
C TRP A 13 -13.08 -17.87 1.32
N THR A 14 -14.02 -16.93 1.41
CA THR A 14 -15.06 -16.69 0.38
C THR A 14 -14.63 -15.72 -0.71
N GLY A 15 -13.34 -15.37 -0.78
CA GLY A 15 -12.81 -14.37 -1.71
C GLY A 15 -12.65 -14.91 -3.13
N LYS A 16 -12.39 -14.00 -4.07
CA LYS A 16 -12.01 -14.35 -5.44
C LYS A 16 -10.69 -15.15 -5.42
N PRO A 17 -10.64 -16.35 -6.02
CA PRO A 17 -9.39 -17.10 -6.12
C PRO A 17 -8.26 -16.27 -6.73
N VAL A 18 -7.04 -16.45 -6.22
CA VAL A 18 -5.80 -15.78 -6.70
C VAL A 18 -5.76 -14.26 -6.44
N SER A 19 -6.80 -13.67 -5.83
CA SER A 19 -6.74 -12.28 -5.36
C SER A 19 -5.90 -12.13 -4.08
N CYS A 20 -5.27 -10.97 -3.91
CA CYS A 20 -4.62 -10.60 -2.65
C CYS A 20 -5.61 -10.39 -1.48
N GLY A 21 -6.90 -10.16 -1.78
CA GLY A 21 -7.95 -9.95 -0.78
C GLY A 21 -8.24 -8.47 -0.50
N PHE A 22 -8.64 -8.18 0.74
CA PHE A 22 -9.05 -6.84 1.18
C PHE A 22 -7.96 -6.18 2.04
N PRO A 23 -7.93 -4.84 2.15
CA PRO A 23 -7.03 -4.18 3.10
C PRO A 23 -7.17 -4.77 4.51
N ALA A 24 -6.04 -4.98 5.18
CA ALA A 24 -6.02 -5.36 6.59
C ALA A 24 -6.53 -4.22 7.48
N THR A 25 -6.84 -4.54 8.75
CA THR A 25 -7.27 -3.54 9.73
C THR A 25 -6.28 -2.37 9.80
N ASP A 26 -6.80 -1.15 9.83
CA ASP A 26 -6.04 0.11 9.90
C ASP A 26 -5.12 0.39 8.69
N ILE A 27 -5.29 -0.33 7.57
CA ILE A 27 -4.58 -0.07 6.32
C ILE A 27 -5.49 0.65 5.32
N GLN A 28 -4.98 1.73 4.72
CA GLN A 28 -5.63 2.40 3.59
C GLN A 28 -4.88 2.10 2.29
N ILE A 29 -5.63 1.82 1.22
CA ILE A 29 -5.07 1.51 -0.09
C ILE A 29 -5.76 2.37 -1.15
N LYS A 30 -4.97 2.92 -2.07
CA LYS A 30 -5.42 3.64 -3.26
C LYS A 30 -4.70 3.09 -4.48
N ILE A 31 -5.38 3.08 -5.62
CA ILE A 31 -4.75 2.86 -6.92
C ILE A 31 -4.52 4.23 -7.52
N VAL A 32 -3.31 4.50 -8.00
CA VAL A 32 -2.94 5.81 -8.56
C VAL A 32 -2.27 5.66 -9.91
N ASP A 33 -2.48 6.64 -10.79
CA ASP A 33 -1.69 6.79 -12.00
C ASP A 33 -0.31 7.37 -11.63
N LEU A 34 0.76 6.78 -12.16
CA LEU A 34 2.14 7.17 -11.85
C LEU A 34 2.56 8.47 -12.55
N ASN A 35 1.87 8.89 -13.60
CA ASN A 35 2.21 10.07 -14.39
C ASN A 35 1.69 11.36 -13.72
N ASP A 36 0.45 11.33 -13.22
CA ASP A 36 -0.22 12.52 -12.68
C ASP A 36 -0.58 12.41 -11.18
N GLY A 37 -0.39 11.24 -10.55
CA GLY A 37 -0.70 11.00 -9.14
C GLY A 37 -2.19 10.93 -8.84
N LYS A 38 -3.06 10.88 -9.86
CA LYS A 38 -4.51 10.86 -9.68
C LYS A 38 -4.97 9.51 -9.12
N ILE A 39 -5.92 9.56 -8.19
CA ILE A 39 -6.59 8.36 -7.66
C ILE A 39 -7.50 7.79 -8.75
N LEU A 40 -7.28 6.52 -9.07
CA LEU A 40 -8.04 5.75 -10.06
C LEU A 40 -9.24 5.06 -9.41
N GLY A 41 -10.24 4.76 -10.24
CA GLY A 41 -11.48 4.10 -9.88
C GLY A 41 -11.38 2.58 -9.83
N CYS A 42 -12.54 1.94 -9.65
CA CYS A 42 -12.62 0.48 -9.61
C CYS A 42 -12.26 -0.14 -10.96
N ASN A 43 -11.47 -1.23 -10.93
CA ASN A 43 -10.99 -1.98 -12.09
C ASN A 43 -10.04 -1.23 -13.05
N GLU A 44 -9.56 -0.05 -12.66
CA GLU A 44 -8.47 0.62 -13.38
C GLU A 44 -7.11 0.12 -12.87
N GLU A 45 -6.14 0.03 -13.78
CA GLU A 45 -4.79 -0.43 -13.47
C GLU A 45 -3.88 0.76 -13.15
N GLY A 46 -3.09 0.63 -12.08
CA GLY A 46 -2.17 1.67 -11.63
C GLY A 46 -1.30 1.18 -10.47
N ALA A 47 -0.53 2.09 -9.89
CA ALA A 47 0.31 1.79 -8.75
C ALA A 47 -0.51 1.67 -7.46
N ILE A 48 -0.12 0.73 -6.61
CA ILE A 48 -0.72 0.54 -5.28
C ILE A 48 -0.02 1.48 -4.30
N TRP A 49 -0.76 2.44 -3.76
CA TRP A 49 -0.31 3.27 -2.64
C TRP A 49 -0.92 2.77 -1.33
N VAL A 50 -0.08 2.63 -0.31
CA VAL A 50 -0.45 2.03 0.98
C VAL A 50 -0.10 3.00 2.11
N LYS A 51 -1.09 3.37 2.93
CA LYS A 51 -0.87 4.00 4.23
C LYS A 51 -1.06 2.94 5.31
N SER A 52 0.00 2.68 6.07
CA SER A 52 0.07 1.68 7.14
C SER A 52 0.63 2.33 8.41
N PRO A 53 0.09 2.03 9.60
CA PRO A 53 0.69 2.48 10.86
C PRO A 53 2.02 1.76 11.16
N TYR A 54 2.35 0.71 10.39
CA TYR A 54 3.56 -0.09 10.55
C TYR A 54 4.61 0.20 9.46
N SER A 55 4.43 1.27 8.68
CA SER A 55 5.38 1.61 7.62
C SER A 55 6.78 1.89 8.18
N THR A 56 7.80 1.41 7.49
CA THR A 56 9.20 1.72 7.78
C THR A 56 9.39 3.21 7.72
N ARG A 57 9.93 3.78 8.81
CA ARG A 57 10.18 5.21 8.90
C ARG A 57 11.30 5.66 7.97
N TYR A 58 12.32 4.84 7.77
CA TYR A 58 13.48 5.16 6.93
C TYR A 58 14.28 3.93 6.52
N TYR A 59 15.02 4.05 5.42
CA TYR A 59 16.03 3.09 5.03
C TYR A 59 17.39 3.46 5.65
N TYR A 60 18.12 2.45 6.16
CA TYR A 60 19.42 2.67 6.76
C TYR A 60 20.44 3.13 5.70
N ASN A 61 21.23 4.16 6.02
CA ASN A 61 22.27 4.74 5.16
C ASN A 61 21.77 5.44 3.87
N SER A 62 20.49 5.77 3.78
CA SER A 62 19.98 6.70 2.77
C SER A 62 20.34 8.14 3.18
N SER A 63 21.01 8.89 2.29
CA SER A 63 21.64 10.17 2.62
C SER A 63 20.67 11.33 2.85
N GLU A 64 19.37 11.19 2.60
CA GLU A 64 18.36 12.14 3.06
C GLU A 64 16.94 11.54 2.97
N GLU A 65 16.12 11.94 3.96
CA GLU A 65 14.67 11.86 4.08
C GLU A 65 14.00 10.46 4.09
N ALA A 66 14.10 9.85 5.26
CA ALA A 66 12.97 9.23 5.94
C ALA A 66 11.68 10.08 5.79
N LEU A 67 10.86 9.81 4.78
CA LEU A 67 9.64 10.55 4.45
C LEU A 67 8.78 10.79 5.71
N ASN A 68 8.85 12.01 6.26
CA ASN A 68 7.88 12.52 7.22
C ASN A 68 6.64 12.92 6.41
N GLU A 69 5.50 12.32 6.71
CA GLU A 69 4.21 12.92 6.39
C GLU A 69 3.38 13.00 7.67
N GLU A 70 2.86 14.20 7.96
CA GLU A 70 1.72 14.42 8.86
C GLU A 70 0.50 13.59 8.44
#